data_AF-A0A9D2PT42-F1
#
_entry.id   AF-A0A9D2PT42-F1
#
_cell.length_a   1.000
_cell.length_b   1.000
_cell.length_c   1.000
_cell.angle_alpha   90.00
_cell.angle_beta   90.00
_cell.angle_gamma   90.00
#
_symmetry.space_group_name_H-M   'P 1'
#
loop_
_entity.id
_entity.type
_entity.pdbx_description
1 polymer ?
#
loop_
_entity_poly.entity_id
_entity_poly.type
_entity_poly.pdbx_seq_one_letter_code
_entity_poly.pdbx_strand_id
1 'polypeptide(L)'
;MKIRHLTTCLFLSVILAAAFAFTALAAVPTGRMEKVTDTEITGWAYQKDMPNSPINVRVAIKDADGEEVFSQKVTAGEYREDLEDKGNGCHGFTVSVDWSSFEDGVYTIEGYAGDRTLTRTLTYTKGNPQEASAEEENASAPQLVSLGTFKTTGYCPCSRCSEGWGRHTCTGAMASARHTIAVDPNVIPYGTQVMINGVVYTAEDRGGGVRGNHIDIFFDNHSETLQHGTQNAEVFLVAA
;
A
#
# COMPACT_ATOMS: atom_id res chain seq x y z
N MET A 1 -3.03 -79.34 -27.95
CA MET A 1 -3.37 -79.45 -26.51
C MET A 1 -2.07 -79.52 -25.72
N LYS A 2 -1.99 -78.74 -24.63
CA LYS A 2 -0.87 -78.52 -23.68
C LYS A 2 0.09 -77.35 -23.97
N ILE A 3 -0.24 -76.25 -23.30
CA ILE A 3 0.57 -75.08 -22.93
C ILE A 3 1.75 -75.51 -22.05
N ARG A 4 2.95 -74.92 -22.25
CA ARG A 4 3.93 -74.69 -21.18
C ARG A 4 4.63 -73.34 -21.39
N HIS A 5 4.56 -72.53 -20.35
CA HIS A 5 5.09 -71.18 -20.20
C HIS A 5 6.63 -71.17 -20.22
N LEU A 6 7.23 -70.13 -20.82
CA LEU A 6 8.52 -69.62 -20.36
C LEU A 6 8.60 -68.09 -20.50
N THR A 7 8.31 -67.47 -19.37
CA THR A 7 8.78 -66.19 -18.83
C THR A 7 9.90 -65.45 -19.57
N THR A 8 9.66 -64.18 -19.88
CA THR A 8 10.69 -63.13 -19.75
C THR A 8 10.01 -61.83 -19.31
N CYS A 9 10.03 -61.57 -17.99
CA CYS A 9 9.73 -60.27 -17.37
C CYS A 9 10.84 -59.26 -17.74
N LEU A 10 10.46 -58.03 -18.11
CA LEU A 10 10.55 -56.80 -17.29
C LEU A 10 12.00 -56.49 -16.87
N PHE A 11 12.63 -55.36 -17.21
CA PHE A 11 12.32 -54.02 -16.71
C PHE A 11 12.83 -52.94 -17.68
N LEU A 12 11.92 -52.13 -18.24
CA LEU A 12 12.26 -50.83 -18.81
C LEU A 12 12.12 -49.81 -17.67
N SER A 13 13.22 -49.46 -17.03
CA SER A 13 13.26 -48.43 -16.00
C SER A 13 13.14 -47.05 -16.64
N VAL A 14 11.91 -46.54 -16.74
CA VAL A 14 11.65 -45.13 -17.04
C VAL A 14 11.89 -44.33 -15.76
N ILE A 15 13.09 -43.76 -15.64
CA ILE A 15 13.39 -42.76 -14.60
C ILE A 15 12.73 -41.46 -15.06
N LEU A 16 11.50 -41.24 -14.62
CA LEU A 16 10.84 -39.94 -14.73
C LEU A 16 11.43 -39.02 -13.65
N ALA A 17 12.49 -38.29 -14.01
CA ALA A 17 13.00 -37.21 -13.18
C ALA A 17 11.98 -36.06 -13.19
N ALA A 18 11.02 -36.09 -12.26
CA ALA A 18 10.19 -34.95 -11.97
C ALA A 18 11.09 -33.87 -11.35
N ALA A 19 11.52 -32.92 -12.18
CA ALA A 19 12.13 -31.69 -11.71
C ALA A 19 11.06 -30.91 -10.94
N PHE A 20 11.03 -31.08 -9.62
CA PHE A 20 10.34 -30.15 -8.74
C PHE A 20 11.10 -28.84 -8.81
N ALA A 21 10.70 -27.96 -9.72
CA ALA A 21 11.04 -26.55 -9.65
C ALA A 21 10.38 -26.01 -8.38
N PHE A 22 11.13 -26.05 -7.27
CA PHE A 22 10.82 -25.22 -6.12
C PHE A 22 10.95 -23.77 -6.59
N THR A 23 9.83 -23.14 -6.92
CA THR A 23 9.77 -21.69 -7.01
C THR A 23 10.04 -21.16 -5.61
N ALA A 24 11.30 -20.86 -5.32
CA ALA A 24 11.64 -20.05 -4.16
C ALA A 24 10.89 -18.73 -4.33
N LEU A 25 9.93 -18.44 -3.45
CA LEU A 25 9.40 -17.09 -3.33
C LEU A 25 10.59 -16.24 -2.87
N ALA A 26 11.25 -15.55 -3.80
CA ALA A 26 12.25 -14.55 -3.45
C ALA A 26 11.58 -13.52 -2.54
N ALA A 27 12.16 -13.24 -1.36
CA ALA A 27 11.62 -12.21 -0.50
C ALA A 27 11.59 -10.90 -1.25
N VAL A 28 10.45 -10.25 -1.11
CA VAL A 28 10.12 -9.16 -1.98
C VAL A 28 10.69 -7.86 -1.39
N PRO A 29 11.39 -7.02 -2.18
CA PRO A 29 11.96 -5.79 -1.68
C PRO A 29 10.94 -4.91 -0.98
N THR A 30 11.38 -4.26 0.11
CA THR A 30 10.63 -3.23 0.83
C THR A 30 11.38 -1.91 0.71
N GLY A 31 10.67 -0.80 0.82
CA GLY A 31 11.29 0.51 0.76
C GLY A 31 10.25 1.63 0.75
N ARG A 32 10.75 2.86 0.82
CA ARG A 32 9.93 4.06 0.96
C ARG A 32 10.59 5.28 0.33
N MET A 33 9.80 6.10 -0.36
CA MET A 33 10.18 7.47 -0.75
C MET A 33 10.03 8.39 0.45
N GLU A 34 11.00 9.27 0.71
CA GLU A 34 11.01 10.05 1.94
C GLU A 34 10.90 11.54 1.70
N LYS A 35 11.78 12.11 0.87
CA LYS A 35 11.90 13.55 0.68
C LYS A 35 12.12 13.90 -0.79
N VAL A 36 11.58 15.05 -1.19
CA VAL A 36 11.91 15.75 -2.43
C VAL A 36 12.24 17.20 -2.09
N THR A 37 13.30 17.73 -2.67
CA THR A 37 13.72 19.14 -2.61
C THR A 37 13.88 19.70 -4.02
N ASP A 38 14.29 20.95 -4.11
CA ASP A 38 14.70 21.64 -5.33
C ASP A 38 16.00 21.11 -5.96
N THR A 39 16.61 20.07 -5.39
CA THR A 39 17.84 19.47 -5.92
C THR A 39 17.88 17.94 -5.85
N GLU A 40 17.10 17.32 -4.96
CA GLU A 40 17.28 15.92 -4.60
C GLU A 40 15.96 15.21 -4.29
N ILE A 41 15.92 13.91 -4.57
CA ILE A 41 14.91 12.96 -4.12
C ILE A 41 15.62 11.89 -3.31
N THR A 42 15.10 11.56 -2.12
CA THR A 42 15.69 10.55 -1.24
C THR A 42 14.70 9.48 -0.81
N GLY A 43 15.24 8.31 -0.48
CA GLY A 43 14.49 7.21 0.12
C GLY A 43 15.41 6.07 0.54
N TRP A 44 14.80 4.92 0.82
CA TRP A 44 15.54 3.68 1.08
C TRP A 44 14.83 2.47 0.48
N ALA A 45 15.62 1.43 0.21
CA ALA A 45 15.11 0.15 -0.24
C ALA A 45 15.98 -1.00 0.29
N TYR A 46 15.34 -2.07 0.75
CA TYR A 46 15.95 -3.19 1.45
C TYR A 46 15.35 -4.52 0.99
N GLN A 47 16.18 -5.56 0.93
CA GLN A 47 15.73 -6.92 0.65
C GLN A 47 16.21 -7.87 1.74
N LYS A 48 15.25 -8.44 2.47
CA LYS A 48 15.52 -9.27 3.65
C LYS A 48 16.38 -10.51 3.37
N ASP A 49 16.21 -11.11 2.19
CA ASP A 49 16.97 -12.30 1.78
C ASP A 49 18.40 -11.98 1.32
N MET A 50 18.69 -10.70 1.05
CA MET A 50 20.02 -10.20 0.70
C MET A 50 20.35 -8.99 1.58
N PRO A 51 20.43 -9.19 2.92
CA PRO A 51 20.32 -8.10 3.89
C PRO A 51 21.50 -7.12 3.86
N ASN A 52 22.64 -7.50 3.29
CA ASN A 52 23.82 -6.62 3.17
C ASN A 52 24.12 -6.24 1.72
N SER A 53 23.23 -6.61 0.78
CA SER A 53 23.39 -6.30 -0.63
C SER A 53 22.61 -5.05 -0.98
N PRO A 54 23.24 -4.06 -1.63
CA PRO A 54 22.51 -2.91 -2.13
C PRO A 54 21.58 -3.36 -3.27
N ILE A 55 20.41 -2.73 -3.36
CA ILE A 55 19.43 -3.02 -4.41
C ILE A 55 19.25 -1.83 -5.34
N ASN A 56 18.91 -2.12 -6.60
CA ASN A 56 18.63 -1.05 -7.55
C ASN A 56 17.21 -0.52 -7.38
N VAL A 57 17.10 0.79 -7.29
CA VAL A 57 15.84 1.54 -7.27
C VAL A 57 15.73 2.35 -8.55
N ARG A 58 14.55 2.35 -9.18
CA ARG A 58 14.22 3.28 -10.26
C ARG A 58 13.31 4.36 -9.67
N VAL A 59 13.72 5.61 -9.76
CA VAL A 59 12.90 6.78 -9.42
C VAL A 59 12.31 7.32 -10.71
N ALA A 60 11.00 7.49 -10.77
CA ALA A 60 10.26 8.06 -11.89
C ALA A 60 9.59 9.37 -11.44
N ILE A 61 9.67 10.39 -12.28
CA ILE A 61 8.95 11.65 -12.15
C ILE A 61 7.95 11.69 -13.30
N LYS A 62 6.70 11.92 -12.95
CA LYS A 62 5.58 12.04 -13.88
C LYS A 62 5.04 13.45 -13.84
N ASP A 63 4.61 13.96 -14.98
CA ASP A 63 3.87 15.22 -15.08
C ASP A 63 2.42 15.08 -14.61
N ALA A 64 1.61 16.11 -14.82
CA ALA A 64 0.22 16.15 -14.41
C ALA A 64 -0.67 15.14 -15.17
N ASP A 65 -0.35 14.88 -16.44
CA ASP A 65 -1.01 13.86 -17.27
C ASP A 65 -0.64 12.42 -16.85
N GLY A 66 0.34 12.28 -15.95
CA GLY A 66 0.85 10.99 -15.49
C GLY A 66 1.89 10.37 -16.42
N GLU A 67 2.35 11.11 -17.43
CA GLU A 67 3.39 10.70 -18.37
C GLU A 67 4.76 10.76 -17.68
N GLU A 68 5.58 9.73 -17.88
CA GLU A 68 6.92 9.67 -17.29
C GLU A 68 7.87 10.60 -18.04
N VAL A 69 8.08 11.79 -17.48
CA VAL A 69 8.99 12.82 -18.03
C VAL A 69 10.45 12.61 -17.64
N PHE A 70 10.70 11.85 -16.56
CA PHE A 70 12.05 11.49 -16.15
C PHE A 70 12.05 10.15 -15.41
N SER A 71 13.08 9.35 -15.66
CA SER A 71 13.41 8.27 -14.73
C SER A 71 14.90 8.01 -14.64
N GLN A 72 15.33 7.63 -13.44
CA GLN A 72 16.71 7.31 -13.15
C GLN A 72 16.81 6.07 -12.27
N LYS A 73 17.73 5.19 -12.63
CA LYS A 73 18.10 4.03 -11.81
C LYS A 73 19.27 4.42 -10.89
N VAL A 74 19.12 4.16 -9.60
CA VAL A 74 20.10 4.43 -8.54
C VAL A 74 20.29 3.18 -7.69
N THR A 75 21.46 3.04 -7.08
CA THR A 75 21.76 1.97 -6.13
C THR A 75 21.42 2.43 -4.73
N ALA A 76 20.53 1.72 -4.04
CA ALA A 76 20.24 1.90 -2.61
C ALA A 76 21.37 1.27 -1.77
N GLY A 77 22.46 2.01 -1.64
CA GLY A 77 23.69 1.60 -0.97
C GLY A 77 24.29 2.65 -0.04
N GLU A 78 23.61 3.77 0.16
CA GLU A 78 24.06 4.84 1.07
C GLU A 78 23.84 4.38 2.52
N TYR A 79 24.87 4.51 3.33
CA TYR A 79 24.79 4.18 4.76
C TYR A 79 23.94 5.21 5.50
N ARG A 80 23.07 4.71 6.36
CA ARG A 80 22.25 5.50 7.29
C ARG A 80 22.13 4.79 8.63
N GLU A 81 22.34 5.53 9.71
CA GLU A 81 22.24 5.04 11.09
C GLU A 81 20.82 4.51 11.39
N ASP A 82 19.78 5.16 10.89
CA ASP A 82 18.38 4.74 11.11
C ASP A 82 17.99 3.45 10.37
N LEU A 83 18.86 2.93 9.50
CA LEU A 83 18.66 1.70 8.75
C LEU A 83 19.53 0.54 9.26
N GLU A 84 20.24 0.68 10.38
CA GLU A 84 21.09 -0.39 10.93
C GLU A 84 20.31 -1.65 11.34
N ASP A 85 19.00 -1.53 11.59
CA ASP A 85 18.12 -2.68 11.81
C ASP A 85 17.92 -3.53 10.54
N LYS A 86 18.33 -3.00 9.38
CA LYS A 86 18.30 -3.64 8.07
C LYS A 86 19.76 -3.95 7.67
N GLY A 87 20.25 -5.09 8.12
CA GLY A 87 21.56 -5.60 7.72
C GLY A 87 22.74 -4.71 8.13
N ASN A 88 23.36 -4.03 7.16
CA ASN A 88 24.54 -3.18 7.38
C ASN A 88 24.24 -1.67 7.33
N GLY A 89 22.96 -1.28 7.26
CA GLY A 89 22.56 0.13 7.19
C GLY A 89 22.78 0.80 5.84
N CYS A 90 23.35 0.10 4.85
CA CYS A 90 23.64 0.64 3.51
C CYS A 90 22.44 0.44 2.56
N HIS A 91 21.34 1.12 2.85
CA HIS A 91 20.07 0.95 2.12
C HIS A 91 19.41 2.26 1.69
N GLY A 92 20.05 3.40 1.95
CA GLY A 92 19.60 4.71 1.46
C GLY A 92 19.93 4.92 -0.02
N PHE A 93 19.18 5.79 -0.67
CA PHE A 93 19.52 6.34 -1.98
C PHE A 93 19.18 7.83 -2.07
N THR A 94 19.97 8.53 -2.86
CA THR A 94 19.75 9.91 -3.26
C THR A 94 19.81 10.04 -4.78
N VAL A 95 18.82 10.71 -5.37
CA VAL A 95 18.78 11.06 -6.80
C VAL A 95 18.84 12.58 -6.90
N SER A 96 19.88 13.11 -7.52
CA SER A 96 19.95 14.52 -7.88
C SER A 96 19.04 14.81 -9.07
N VAL A 97 18.22 15.84 -8.98
CA VAL A 97 17.29 16.25 -10.04
C VAL A 97 17.55 17.71 -10.36
N ASP A 98 17.81 17.97 -11.64
CA ASP A 98 17.84 19.33 -12.18
C ASP A 98 16.44 19.74 -12.61
N TRP A 99 15.66 20.25 -11.66
CA TRP A 99 14.31 20.72 -11.92
C TRP A 99 14.28 21.86 -12.95
N SER A 100 15.38 22.59 -13.18
CA SER A 100 15.40 23.70 -14.15
C SER A 100 15.06 23.26 -15.57
N SER A 101 15.29 21.99 -15.91
CA SER A 101 14.99 21.38 -17.21
C SER A 101 13.51 21.03 -17.44
N PHE A 102 12.69 21.05 -16.40
CA PHE A 102 11.27 20.69 -16.44
C PHE A 102 10.41 21.94 -16.76
N GLU A 103 9.16 21.76 -17.19
CA GLU A 103 8.24 22.91 -17.30
C GLU A 103 7.70 23.29 -15.90
N ASP A 104 7.14 24.49 -15.75
CA ASP A 104 6.44 24.83 -14.51
C ASP A 104 5.18 23.95 -14.39
N GLY A 105 4.94 23.40 -13.21
CA GLY A 105 3.88 22.41 -13.05
C GLY A 105 4.01 21.58 -11.78
N VAL A 106 3.08 20.65 -11.62
CA VAL A 106 3.04 19.69 -10.50
C VAL A 106 3.53 18.34 -11.00
N TYR A 107 4.47 17.77 -10.26
CA TYR A 107 5.12 16.51 -10.60
C TYR A 107 4.86 15.45 -9.52
N THR A 108 4.57 14.23 -9.96
CA THR A 108 4.41 13.05 -9.11
C THR A 108 5.68 12.21 -9.15
N ILE A 109 6.21 11.84 -7.99
CA ILE A 109 7.46 11.08 -7.87
C ILE A 109 7.19 9.72 -7.24
N GLU A 110 7.62 8.66 -7.93
CA GLU A 110 7.45 7.27 -7.52
C GLU A 110 8.79 6.53 -7.56
N GLY A 111 9.01 5.62 -6.59
CA GLY A 111 10.16 4.73 -6.56
C GLY A 111 9.77 3.30 -6.86
N TYR A 112 10.67 2.53 -7.46
CA TYR A 112 10.46 1.12 -7.80
C TYR A 112 11.70 0.29 -7.47
N ALA A 113 11.55 -0.82 -6.75
CA ALA A 113 12.59 -1.82 -6.53
C ALA A 113 12.19 -3.13 -7.23
N GLY A 114 12.73 -3.38 -8.42
CA GLY A 114 12.21 -4.41 -9.32
C GLY A 114 10.79 -4.04 -9.80
N ASP A 115 9.87 -5.01 -9.76
CA ASP A 115 8.46 -4.82 -10.16
C ASP A 115 7.58 -4.23 -9.04
N ARG A 116 8.18 -3.78 -7.94
CA ARG A 116 7.48 -3.26 -6.77
C ARG A 116 7.64 -1.78 -6.60
N THR A 117 6.53 -1.08 -6.43
CA THR A 117 6.52 0.32 -6.02
C THR A 117 6.96 0.44 -4.56
N LEU A 118 7.85 1.40 -4.30
CA LEU A 118 8.22 1.81 -2.95
C LEU A 118 7.02 2.49 -2.28
N THR A 119 6.94 2.39 -0.96
CA THR A 119 5.84 3.01 -0.21
C THR A 119 5.98 4.53 -0.29
N ARG A 120 4.82 5.24 -0.29
CA ARG A 120 4.69 6.70 -0.37
C ARG A 120 5.07 7.27 -1.74
N THR A 121 4.13 8.01 -2.31
CA THR A 121 4.32 8.88 -3.48
C THR A 121 4.63 10.29 -3.00
N LEU A 122 5.52 11.00 -3.68
CA LEU A 122 5.83 12.40 -3.37
C LEU A 122 5.30 13.32 -4.48
N THR A 123 5.08 14.59 -4.15
CA THR A 123 4.69 15.62 -5.09
C THR A 123 5.67 16.79 -4.99
N TYR A 124 6.08 17.33 -6.13
CA TYR A 124 6.92 18.54 -6.23
C TYR A 124 6.27 19.54 -7.17
N THR A 125 6.20 20.80 -6.76
CA THR A 125 5.68 21.89 -7.61
C THR A 125 6.85 22.77 -8.04
N LYS A 126 7.04 22.90 -9.35
CA LYS A 126 7.97 23.85 -9.95
C LYS A 126 7.18 25.07 -10.43
N GLY A 127 7.59 26.28 -10.04
CA GLY A 127 6.91 27.52 -10.40
C GLY A 127 5.90 28.02 -9.35
N ASN A 128 5.05 28.98 -9.73
CA ASN A 128 4.12 29.65 -8.81
C ASN A 128 2.87 28.77 -8.54
N PRO A 129 2.53 28.43 -7.27
CA PRO A 129 1.41 27.52 -6.94
C PRO A 129 0.00 27.97 -7.39
N GLN A 130 -0.13 29.20 -7.89
CA GLN A 130 -1.42 29.83 -8.23
C GLN A 130 -1.70 29.86 -9.75
N GLU A 131 -0.73 29.51 -10.59
CA GLU A 131 -0.92 29.45 -12.07
C GLU A 131 -1.05 28.01 -12.59
N ALA A 132 -0.75 27.00 -11.77
CA ALA A 132 -0.94 25.57 -12.09
C ALA A 132 -2.38 25.05 -11.86
N SER A 133 -3.34 25.94 -11.55
CA SER A 133 -4.73 25.58 -11.22
C SER A 133 -5.77 26.08 -12.22
N ALA A 134 -5.34 26.60 -13.39
CA ALA A 134 -6.24 27.16 -14.39
C ALA A 134 -6.55 26.24 -15.59
N GLU A 135 -5.88 25.09 -15.74
CA GLU A 135 -6.11 24.16 -16.85
C GLU A 135 -6.12 22.69 -16.41
N GLU A 136 -7.00 22.32 -15.47
CA GLU A 136 -7.45 20.92 -15.32
C GLU A 136 -8.92 20.90 -14.86
N GLU A 137 -9.85 21.20 -15.78
CA GLU A 137 -11.16 20.55 -15.72
C GLU A 137 -11.00 19.18 -16.39
N ASN A 138 -11.25 18.11 -15.62
CA ASN A 138 -11.62 16.75 -16.05
C ASN A 138 -10.54 15.62 -15.95
N ALA A 139 -10.15 15.25 -14.72
CA ALA A 139 -10.09 13.85 -14.24
C ALA A 139 -9.51 13.79 -12.79
N SER A 140 -10.40 13.82 -11.80
CA SER A 140 -10.09 13.96 -10.37
C SER A 140 -9.36 12.75 -9.75
N ALA A 141 -8.08 12.92 -9.39
CA ALA A 141 -7.55 12.23 -8.20
C ALA A 141 -8.17 12.89 -6.95
N PRO A 142 -8.72 12.14 -5.98
CA PRO A 142 -9.43 12.74 -4.86
C PRO A 142 -8.49 13.61 -4.02
N GLN A 143 -8.83 14.89 -3.86
CA GLN A 143 -8.13 15.78 -2.96
C GLN A 143 -8.36 15.29 -1.52
N LEU A 144 -7.33 14.69 -0.93
CA LEU A 144 -7.39 14.13 0.42
C LEU A 144 -7.24 15.25 1.46
N VAL A 145 -8.34 15.60 2.14
CA VAL A 145 -8.34 16.60 3.22
C VAL A 145 -8.16 15.88 4.56
N SER A 146 -7.09 16.16 5.31
CA SER A 146 -6.93 15.55 6.65
C SER A 146 -8.06 16.00 7.58
N LEU A 147 -8.72 15.03 8.21
CA LEU A 147 -9.69 15.20 9.30
C LEU A 147 -9.01 15.10 10.68
N GLY A 148 -7.69 14.84 10.70
CA GLY A 148 -6.89 14.64 11.90
C GLY A 148 -6.78 13.18 12.34
N THR A 149 -6.26 12.99 13.54
CA THR A 149 -6.03 11.66 14.13
C THR A 149 -7.28 11.12 14.82
N PHE A 150 -7.67 9.90 14.47
CA PHE A 150 -8.79 9.17 15.06
C PHE A 150 -8.29 7.93 15.79
N LYS A 151 -8.96 7.58 16.89
CA LYS A 151 -8.88 6.24 17.43
C LYS A 151 -9.63 5.30 16.49
N THR A 152 -9.02 4.18 16.15
CA THR A 152 -9.63 3.13 15.34
C THR A 152 -9.71 1.83 16.13
N THR A 153 -10.86 1.17 16.07
CA THR A 153 -11.08 -0.19 16.57
C THR A 153 -11.64 -1.07 15.46
N GLY A 154 -11.88 -2.35 15.75
CA GLY A 154 -12.51 -3.26 14.81
C GLY A 154 -13.74 -3.96 15.39
N TYR A 155 -14.75 -4.14 14.55
CA TYR A 155 -15.92 -4.97 14.82
C TYR A 155 -16.19 -5.92 13.65
N CYS A 156 -16.98 -6.97 13.88
CA CYS A 156 -17.29 -7.99 12.89
C CYS A 156 -18.72 -8.52 13.11
N PRO A 157 -19.26 -9.36 12.21
CA PRO A 157 -20.66 -9.75 12.27
C PRO A 157 -20.97 -10.79 13.36
N CYS A 158 -20.01 -11.14 14.22
CA CYS A 158 -20.29 -12.04 15.34
C CYS A 158 -21.22 -11.34 16.36
N SER A 159 -22.02 -12.12 17.08
CA SER A 159 -23.02 -11.58 18.03
C SER A 159 -22.41 -10.73 19.14
N ARG A 160 -21.15 -10.96 19.50
CA ARG A 160 -20.44 -10.21 20.54
C ARG A 160 -20.01 -8.82 20.09
N CYS A 161 -19.58 -8.67 18.84
CA CYS A 161 -19.12 -7.40 18.28
C CYS A 161 -20.28 -6.56 17.74
N SER A 162 -21.30 -7.22 17.17
CA SER A 162 -22.44 -6.57 16.53
C SER A 162 -23.70 -6.54 17.40
N GLU A 163 -23.65 -6.99 18.66
CA GLU A 163 -24.84 -7.13 19.52
C GLU A 163 -25.99 -7.94 18.88
N GLY A 164 -25.65 -8.87 17.98
CA GLY A 164 -26.61 -9.70 17.25
C GLY A 164 -27.13 -9.10 15.94
N TRP A 165 -26.73 -7.87 15.57
CA TRP A 165 -27.10 -7.23 14.30
C TRP A 165 -26.38 -7.81 13.08
N GLY A 166 -25.29 -8.56 13.28
CA GLY A 166 -24.54 -9.16 12.19
C GLY A 166 -23.92 -8.11 11.27
N ARG A 167 -24.41 -8.02 10.04
CA ARG A 167 -23.94 -7.06 9.01
C ARG A 167 -24.89 -5.89 8.79
N HIS A 168 -26.00 -5.82 9.52
CA HIS A 168 -26.97 -4.75 9.31
C HIS A 168 -26.45 -3.44 9.89
N THR A 169 -26.21 -2.44 9.03
CA THR A 169 -25.75 -1.12 9.46
C THR A 169 -26.92 -0.17 9.73
N CYS A 170 -26.65 0.93 10.43
CA CYS A 170 -27.63 1.99 10.69
C CYS A 170 -28.22 2.64 9.43
N THR A 171 -27.46 2.72 8.33
CA THR A 171 -27.97 3.25 7.04
C THR A 171 -28.80 2.25 6.25
N GLY A 172 -28.86 0.98 6.69
CA GLY A 172 -29.48 -0.12 5.96
C GLY A 172 -28.57 -0.79 4.94
N ALA A 173 -27.31 -0.35 4.81
CA ALA A 173 -26.29 -1.05 4.05
C ALA A 173 -25.92 -2.37 4.72
N MET A 174 -25.35 -3.30 3.93
CA MET A 174 -24.79 -4.54 4.46
C MET A 174 -23.28 -4.37 4.61
N ALA A 175 -22.80 -4.44 5.84
CA ALA A 175 -21.41 -4.21 6.16
C ALA A 175 -20.47 -5.20 5.45
N SER A 176 -19.40 -4.68 4.87
CA SER A 176 -18.35 -5.45 4.21
C SER A 176 -16.95 -4.94 4.59
N ALA A 177 -16.00 -5.88 4.67
CA ALA A 177 -14.63 -5.55 5.05
C ALA A 177 -13.98 -4.66 3.99
N ARG A 178 -13.06 -3.78 4.42
CA ARG A 178 -12.41 -2.78 3.56
C ARG A 178 -13.37 -1.79 2.87
N HIS A 179 -14.58 -1.63 3.42
CA HIS A 179 -15.59 -0.71 2.91
C HIS A 179 -16.34 -0.04 4.06
N THR A 180 -16.96 -0.79 4.95
CA THR A 180 -17.85 -0.19 5.97
C THR A 180 -17.10 0.26 7.22
N ILE A 181 -17.41 1.47 7.69
CA ILE A 181 -17.01 1.97 9.02
C ILE A 181 -18.23 2.46 9.82
N ALA A 182 -18.14 2.29 11.14
CA ALA A 182 -19.03 2.95 12.09
C ALA A 182 -18.39 4.24 12.61
N VAL A 183 -19.15 5.32 12.68
CA VAL A 183 -18.65 6.68 13.01
C VAL A 183 -19.59 7.46 13.93
N ASP A 184 -19.13 8.60 14.43
CA ASP A 184 -19.99 9.67 14.94
C ASP A 184 -20.47 10.55 13.77
N PRO A 185 -21.77 10.55 13.43
CA PRO A 185 -22.27 11.31 12.28
C PRO A 185 -22.17 12.83 12.42
N ASN A 186 -21.93 13.35 13.63
CA ASN A 186 -21.66 14.79 13.83
C ASN A 186 -20.21 15.18 13.46
N VAL A 187 -19.31 14.20 13.35
CA VAL A 187 -17.90 14.40 12.95
C VAL A 187 -17.69 13.93 11.51
N ILE A 188 -18.17 12.74 11.17
CA ILE A 188 -18.12 12.19 9.81
C ILE A 188 -19.56 11.81 9.41
N PRO A 189 -20.24 12.64 8.59
CA PRO A 189 -21.60 12.34 8.15
C PRO A 189 -21.71 11.01 7.41
N TYR A 190 -22.87 10.36 7.45
CA TYR A 190 -23.09 9.13 6.69
C TYR A 190 -22.93 9.34 5.17
N GLY A 191 -22.44 8.32 4.49
CA GLY A 191 -22.08 8.35 3.06
C GLY A 191 -20.72 8.97 2.77
N THR A 192 -20.10 9.64 3.75
CA THR A 192 -18.76 10.19 3.60
C THR A 192 -17.74 9.07 3.36
N GLN A 193 -16.89 9.26 2.36
CA GLN A 193 -15.75 8.38 2.13
C GLN A 193 -14.49 8.95 2.79
N VAL A 194 -13.79 8.10 3.53
CA VAL A 194 -12.53 8.47 4.18
C VAL A 194 -11.45 7.44 3.89
N MET A 195 -10.22 7.89 3.78
CA MET A 195 -9.05 7.04 3.64
C MET A 195 -8.35 6.88 4.99
N ILE A 196 -8.11 5.63 5.37
CA ILE A 196 -7.38 5.25 6.59
C ILE A 196 -6.32 4.23 6.18
N ASN A 197 -5.04 4.53 6.43
CA ASN A 197 -3.92 3.65 6.09
C ASN A 197 -3.93 3.14 4.63
N GLY A 198 -4.35 3.99 3.68
CA GLY A 198 -4.40 3.66 2.25
C GLY A 198 -5.61 2.84 1.80
N VAL A 199 -6.62 2.63 2.67
CA VAL A 199 -7.89 1.98 2.32
C VAL A 199 -9.02 3.01 2.44
N VAL A 200 -9.87 3.10 1.42
CA VAL A 200 -11.06 3.94 1.42
C VAL A 200 -12.23 3.19 2.04
N TYR A 201 -12.89 3.83 2.98
CA TYR A 201 -14.07 3.33 3.68
C TYR A 201 -15.22 4.32 3.53
N THR A 202 -16.45 3.83 3.66
CA THR A 202 -17.69 4.60 3.63
C THR A 202 -18.33 4.59 5.02
N ALA A 203 -18.69 5.76 5.52
CA ALA A 203 -19.43 5.94 6.77
C ALA A 203 -20.87 5.45 6.63
N GLU A 204 -21.15 4.22 7.06
CA GLU A 204 -22.47 3.58 6.88
C GLU A 204 -23.07 3.08 8.19
N ASP A 205 -22.31 3.06 9.29
CA ASP A 205 -22.79 2.47 10.54
C ASP A 205 -22.57 3.35 11.78
N ARG A 206 -23.14 2.92 12.90
CA ARG A 206 -22.91 3.49 14.23
C ARG A 206 -22.64 2.39 15.25
N GLY A 207 -21.77 2.67 16.21
CA GLY A 207 -21.61 1.86 17.41
C GLY A 207 -22.07 2.59 18.67
N GLY A 208 -22.46 1.84 19.71
CA GLY A 208 -22.84 2.41 21.00
C GLY A 208 -21.73 3.27 21.63
N GLY A 209 -20.47 2.85 21.46
CA GLY A 209 -19.27 3.54 21.97
C GLY A 209 -18.49 4.38 20.95
N VAL A 210 -19.01 4.55 19.73
CA VAL A 210 -18.35 5.30 18.65
C VAL A 210 -18.82 6.75 18.70
N ARG A 211 -17.98 7.64 19.26
CA ARG A 211 -18.28 9.07 19.50
C ARG A 211 -17.03 9.93 19.29
N GLY A 212 -17.19 11.13 18.77
CA GLY A 212 -16.09 12.04 18.46
C GLY A 212 -15.12 11.47 17.42
N ASN A 213 -13.82 11.67 17.64
CA ASN A 213 -12.76 11.14 16.77
C ASN A 213 -12.49 9.64 17.01
N HIS A 214 -13.53 8.81 16.88
CA HIS A 214 -13.48 7.36 16.99
C HIS A 214 -14.15 6.75 15.76
N ILE A 215 -13.47 5.80 15.11
CA ILE A 215 -13.98 5.00 14.00
C ILE A 215 -13.88 3.51 14.37
N ASP A 216 -14.94 2.75 14.14
CA ASP A 216 -14.92 1.29 14.28
C ASP A 216 -14.95 0.67 12.88
N ILE A 217 -13.90 -0.08 12.52
CA ILE A 217 -13.73 -0.63 11.17
C ILE A 217 -14.37 -2.01 11.10
N PHE A 218 -15.19 -2.26 10.07
CA PHE A 218 -15.79 -3.58 9.88
C PHE A 218 -14.77 -4.57 9.30
N PHE A 219 -14.74 -5.76 9.88
CA PHE A 219 -13.97 -6.92 9.43
C PHE A 219 -14.88 -8.13 9.24
N ASP A 220 -14.51 -9.05 8.35
CA ASP A 220 -15.35 -10.21 8.04
C ASP A 220 -15.32 -11.26 9.16
N ASN A 221 -14.26 -11.29 9.96
CA ASN A 221 -14.10 -12.26 11.05
C ASN A 221 -13.49 -11.64 12.33
N HIS A 222 -13.71 -12.32 13.44
CA HIS A 222 -13.29 -11.85 14.76
C HIS A 222 -11.76 -11.86 14.93
N SER A 223 -11.05 -12.81 14.32
CA SER A 223 -9.58 -12.82 14.39
C SER A 223 -8.94 -11.58 13.76
N GLU A 224 -9.52 -11.02 12.70
CA GLU A 224 -9.06 -9.77 12.09
C GLU A 224 -9.28 -8.57 13.02
N THR A 225 -10.44 -8.51 13.71
CA THR A 225 -10.68 -7.44 14.70
C THR A 225 -9.65 -7.44 15.82
N LEU A 226 -9.23 -8.64 16.27
CA LEU A 226 -8.22 -8.79 17.31
C LEU A 226 -6.81 -8.42 16.82
N GLN A 227 -6.49 -8.75 15.57
CA GLN A 227 -5.21 -8.36 14.95
C GLN A 227 -5.12 -6.86 14.72
N HIS A 228 -6.21 -6.21 14.32
CA HIS A 228 -6.28 -4.75 14.19
C HIS A 228 -6.09 -4.06 15.54
N GLY A 229 -6.72 -4.59 16.59
CA GLY A 229 -6.63 -4.04 17.94
C GLY A 229 -7.19 -2.62 18.05
N THR A 230 -6.65 -1.82 18.97
CA THR A 230 -6.94 -0.39 19.07
C THR A 230 -5.69 0.39 18.69
N GLN A 231 -5.82 1.30 17.72
CA GLN A 231 -4.71 2.12 17.25
C GLN A 231 -5.18 3.52 16.88
N ASN A 232 -4.25 4.48 16.78
CA ASN A 232 -4.55 5.81 16.26
C ASN A 232 -4.10 5.89 14.79
N ALA A 233 -4.94 6.47 13.93
CA ALA A 233 -4.63 6.67 12.52
C ALA A 233 -5.01 8.08 12.07
N GLU A 234 -4.21 8.65 11.18
CA GLU A 234 -4.58 9.85 10.43
C GLU A 234 -5.71 9.47 9.45
N VAL A 235 -6.77 10.28 9.42
CA VAL A 235 -7.94 10.06 8.56
C VAL A 235 -8.03 11.19 7.55
N PHE A 236 -8.25 10.82 6.28
CA PHE A 236 -8.42 11.80 5.20
C PHE A 236 -9.81 11.69 4.62
N LEU A 237 -10.50 12.82 4.45
CA LEU A 237 -11.70 12.91 3.63
C LEU A 237 -11.32 12.67 2.17
N VAL A 238 -12.06 11.79 1.50
CA VAL A 238 -11.99 11.60 0.06
C VAL A 238 -13.00 12.57 -0.54
N ALA A 239 -12.54 13.77 -0.95
CA ALA A 239 -13.40 14.71 -1.66
C ALA A 239 -13.70 14.16 -3.05
N ALA A 240 -14.99 14.15 -3.41
CA ALA A 240 -15.47 13.86 -4.75
C ALA A 240 -15.34 15.10 -5.64
#